data_AF-A0A4Y3M2U9-F1
#
_entry.id   AF-A0A4Y3M2U9-F1
#
_cell.length_a   1.000
_cell.length_b   1.000
_cell.length_c   1.000
_cell.angle_alpha   90.00
_cell.angle_beta   90.00
_cell.angle_gamma   90.00
#
_symmetry.space_group_name_H-M   'P 1'
#
loop_
_entity.id
_entity.type
_entity.pdbx_description
1 polymer ?
#
loop_
_entity_poly.entity_id
_entity_poly.type
_entity_poly.pdbx_seq_one_letter_code
_entity_poly.pdbx_strand_id
1 'polypeptide(L)'
;MITIRRFALALLAAGSVFASCPAEADSMQTLHGQAMYRERMALPPGAVLSVWIEDTGATHGAPLVMAEQREDIHRGVPIPYTLTYPALPTGGHYVLNAEITVEGRRLFATPDGGMPLDHPQLLLRHVAGTPVSAPYGAWRIQSVGDLRFDSTADAPGLTLQQDGTVYGTDGCNRLMGHFRLEGQTLRFLPFAMTRKACLPALMAQERQIGAFLPTVTSWSRDGEKHLVLHSGDSSGPMVLVPQDAQ
;
A
#
# COMPACT_ATOMS: atom_id res chain seq x y z
N MET A 1 -63.93 -8.62 -56.71
CA MET A 1 -63.25 -9.76 -56.06
C MET A 1 -61.84 -9.86 -56.59
N ILE A 2 -60.83 -9.54 -55.78
CA ILE A 2 -59.49 -10.16 -55.69
C ILE A 2 -58.81 -9.47 -54.50
N THR A 3 -58.22 -10.28 -53.65
CA THR A 3 -58.14 -10.14 -52.20
C THR A 3 -56.80 -9.53 -51.76
N ILE A 4 -56.86 -8.52 -50.89
CA ILE A 4 -55.69 -7.85 -50.28
C ILE A 4 -55.05 -8.81 -49.26
N ARG A 5 -53.84 -9.31 -49.55
CA ARG A 5 -53.03 -10.10 -48.61
C ARG A 5 -52.21 -9.16 -47.72
N ARG A 6 -52.63 -9.06 -46.44
CA ARG A 6 -51.90 -8.38 -45.37
C ARG A 6 -50.64 -9.17 -45.02
N PHE A 7 -49.46 -8.61 -45.28
CA PHE A 7 -48.19 -9.11 -44.73
C PHE A 7 -47.90 -8.38 -43.43
N ALA A 8 -48.00 -9.10 -42.31
CA ALA A 8 -47.52 -8.65 -41.02
C ALA A 8 -46.00 -8.89 -40.97
N LEU A 9 -45.20 -7.82 -40.90
CA LEU A 9 -43.76 -7.89 -40.71
C LEU A 9 -43.48 -7.85 -39.20
N ALA A 10 -42.96 -8.94 -38.66
CA ALA A 10 -42.60 -9.10 -37.26
C ALA A 10 -41.29 -8.37 -36.92
N LEU A 11 -41.24 -7.80 -35.72
CA LEU A 11 -40.11 -7.13 -35.09
C LEU A 11 -38.84 -7.99 -35.01
N LEU A 12 -37.68 -7.36 -35.21
CA LEU A 12 -36.39 -7.78 -34.65
C LEU A 12 -35.76 -6.58 -33.95
N ALA A 13 -36.00 -6.45 -32.64
CA ALA A 13 -35.26 -5.54 -31.79
C ALA A 13 -33.92 -6.19 -31.44
N ALA A 14 -32.82 -5.65 -31.96
CA ALA A 14 -31.47 -6.08 -31.61
C ALA A 14 -31.16 -5.60 -30.18
N GLY A 15 -31.34 -6.49 -29.21
CA GLY A 15 -30.94 -6.25 -27.82
C GLY A 15 -29.42 -6.20 -27.73
N SER A 16 -28.88 -5.00 -27.49
CA SER A 16 -27.47 -4.82 -27.14
C SER A 16 -27.29 -5.26 -25.68
N VAL A 17 -26.72 -6.45 -25.49
CA VAL A 17 -26.28 -6.89 -24.16
C VAL A 17 -24.98 -6.15 -23.88
N PHE A 18 -25.07 -5.01 -23.19
CA PHE A 18 -23.92 -4.46 -22.49
C PHE A 18 -23.56 -5.46 -21.40
N ALA A 19 -22.48 -6.20 -21.61
CA ALA A 19 -21.80 -6.92 -20.55
C ALA A 19 -21.24 -5.88 -19.59
N SER A 20 -22.03 -5.50 -18.58
CA SER A 20 -21.54 -4.81 -17.41
C SER A 20 -20.55 -5.76 -16.74
N CYS A 21 -19.26 -5.53 -16.95
CA CYS A 21 -18.22 -6.10 -16.12
C CYS A 21 -18.47 -5.54 -14.71
N PRO A 22 -18.80 -6.35 -13.70
CA PRO A 22 -18.73 -5.86 -12.34
C PRO A 22 -17.25 -5.59 -12.08
N ALA A 23 -16.89 -4.31 -12.02
CA ALA A 23 -15.75 -3.93 -11.21
C ALA A 23 -16.12 -4.39 -9.80
N GLU A 24 -15.45 -5.42 -9.29
CA GLU A 24 -15.50 -5.73 -7.86
C GLU A 24 -14.99 -4.47 -7.17
N ALA A 25 -15.93 -3.65 -6.69
CA ALA A 25 -15.63 -2.61 -5.76
C ALA A 25 -15.12 -3.32 -4.51
N ASP A 26 -13.80 -3.34 -4.36
CA ASP A 26 -13.13 -3.65 -3.11
C ASP A 26 -13.90 -2.95 -2.00
N SER A 27 -14.54 -3.73 -1.12
CA SER A 27 -15.47 -3.18 -0.15
C SER A 27 -14.65 -2.53 0.96
N MET A 28 -14.32 -1.27 0.73
CA MET A 28 -13.54 -0.46 1.65
C MET A 28 -14.28 -0.31 2.97
N GLN A 29 -13.62 -0.68 4.05
CA GLN A 29 -14.09 -0.51 5.41
C GLN A 29 -13.39 0.69 6.03
N THR A 30 -14.03 1.32 7.00
CA THR A 30 -13.47 2.46 7.72
C THR A 30 -13.47 2.19 9.22
N LEU A 31 -12.29 2.27 9.83
CA LEU A 31 -12.06 2.16 11.27
C LEU A 31 -11.85 3.57 11.85
N HIS A 32 -12.67 3.94 12.83
CA HIS A 32 -12.46 5.16 13.61
C HIS A 32 -11.88 4.80 14.98
N GLY A 33 -10.84 5.52 15.39
CA GLY A 33 -10.18 5.25 16.65
C GLY A 33 -9.48 6.46 17.25
N GLN A 34 -8.77 6.20 18.35
CA GLN A 34 -8.02 7.21 19.08
C GLN A 34 -6.64 6.68 19.48
N ALA A 35 -5.61 7.48 19.25
CA ALA A 35 -4.27 7.24 19.75
C ALA A 35 -4.00 8.09 21.00
N MET A 36 -3.40 7.46 22.01
CA MET A 36 -3.07 8.05 23.30
C MET A 36 -1.64 7.72 23.68
N TYR A 37 -0.98 8.62 24.41
CA TYR A 37 0.28 8.34 25.11
C TYR A 37 0.17 8.87 26.55
N ARG A 38 1.05 8.42 27.45
CA ARG A 38 0.90 8.65 28.91
C ARG A 38 1.57 9.93 29.39
N GLU A 39 2.54 10.40 28.63
CA GLU A 39 3.40 11.52 28.94
C GLU A 39 2.60 12.82 28.92
N ARG A 40 2.80 13.67 29.92
CA ARG A 40 2.14 14.98 30.01
C ARG A 40 2.90 16.03 29.21
N MET A 41 3.11 15.75 27.93
CA MET A 41 3.80 16.65 27.01
C MET A 41 2.93 17.00 25.82
N ALA A 42 3.05 18.24 25.34
CA ALA A 42 2.55 18.61 24.03
C ALA A 42 3.45 17.99 22.95
N LEU A 43 2.85 17.51 21.87
CA LEU A 43 3.62 17.13 20.69
C LEU A 43 4.22 18.38 20.04
N PRO A 44 5.47 18.31 19.57
CA PRO A 44 6.03 19.37 18.74
C PRO A 44 5.17 19.59 17.48
N PRO A 45 5.18 20.83 16.91
CA PRO A 45 4.57 21.08 15.61
C PRO A 45 5.14 20.16 14.52
N GLY A 46 4.31 19.80 13.54
CA GLY A 46 4.74 18.90 12.46
C GLY A 46 4.82 17.43 12.87
N ALA A 47 4.18 17.04 13.98
CA ALA A 47 4.02 15.65 14.34
C ALA A 47 3.03 14.95 13.41
N VAL A 48 3.39 13.76 12.92
CA VAL A 48 2.58 12.95 12.02
C VAL A 48 2.27 11.62 12.70
N LEU A 49 0.99 11.27 12.75
CA LEU A 49 0.50 9.95 13.18
C LEU A 49 0.42 9.04 11.95
N SER A 50 1.09 7.89 11.99
CA SER A 50 0.90 6.83 11.00
C SER A 50 0.23 5.65 11.70
N VAL A 51 -0.87 5.14 11.13
CA VAL A 51 -1.65 4.02 11.67
C VAL A 51 -1.79 2.96 10.58
N TRP A 52 -1.48 1.71 10.87
CA TRP A 52 -1.56 0.63 9.89
C TRP A 52 -2.14 -0.65 10.44
N ILE A 53 -2.76 -1.43 9.56
CA ILE A 53 -3.17 -2.81 9.81
C ILE A 53 -2.09 -3.71 9.24
N GLU A 54 -1.67 -4.68 10.05
CA GLU A 54 -0.67 -5.67 9.71
C GLU A 54 -1.22 -7.08 9.92
N ASP A 55 -1.04 -7.97 8.94
CA ASP A 55 -1.31 -9.40 9.08
C ASP A 55 -0.07 -10.10 9.63
N THR A 56 -0.11 -10.44 10.92
CA THR A 56 0.96 -11.14 11.63
C THR A 56 0.99 -12.65 11.34
N GLY A 57 -0.09 -13.19 10.75
CA GLY A 57 -0.25 -14.59 10.40
C GLY A 57 0.13 -14.92 8.96
N ALA A 58 0.63 -13.94 8.21
CA ALA A 58 0.97 -14.10 6.80
C ALA A 58 1.94 -15.28 6.61
N THR A 59 1.55 -16.24 5.76
CA THR A 59 2.23 -17.52 5.57
C THR A 59 3.60 -17.39 4.88
N HIS A 60 4.01 -16.16 4.54
CA HIS A 60 5.14 -15.82 3.67
C HIS A 60 6.30 -15.12 4.40
N GLY A 61 6.46 -15.37 5.71
CA GLY A 61 7.70 -15.14 6.45
C GLY A 61 7.91 -13.74 7.05
N ALA A 62 7.12 -12.74 6.68
CA ALA A 62 7.10 -11.44 7.34
C ALA A 62 5.65 -10.94 7.47
N PRO A 63 5.33 -10.20 8.53
CA PRO A 63 4.01 -9.57 8.65
C PRO A 63 3.71 -8.70 7.43
N LEU A 64 2.44 -8.62 7.02
CA LEU A 64 2.06 -7.95 5.78
C LEU A 64 1.23 -6.70 6.07
N VAL A 65 1.68 -5.54 5.61
CA VAL A 65 0.89 -4.30 5.74
C VAL A 65 -0.30 -4.35 4.79
N MET A 66 -1.51 -4.32 5.36
CA MET A 66 -2.77 -4.42 4.61
C MET A 66 -3.30 -3.05 4.20
N ALA A 67 -3.13 -2.07 5.08
CA ALA A 67 -3.50 -0.68 4.87
C ALA A 67 -2.71 0.20 5.84
N GLU A 68 -2.44 1.44 5.44
CA GLU A 68 -1.83 2.44 6.30
C GLU A 68 -2.44 3.81 6.00
N GLN A 69 -2.69 4.58 7.05
CA GLN A 69 -3.11 5.96 6.99
C GLN A 69 -2.06 6.82 7.68
N ARG A 70 -1.77 7.97 7.09
CA ARG A 70 -0.92 9.01 7.67
C ARG A 70 -1.72 10.29 7.84
N GLU A 71 -1.61 10.92 9.00
CA GLU A 71 -2.37 12.12 9.35
C GLU A 71 -1.50 13.11 10.15
N ASP A 72 -1.55 14.38 9.75
CA ASP A 72 -0.91 15.47 10.49
C ASP A 72 -1.65 15.71 11.81
N ILE A 73 -0.91 15.77 12.91
CA ILE A 73 -1.49 15.92 14.24
C ILE A 73 -1.74 17.41 14.51
N HIS A 74 -3.02 17.80 14.45
CA HIS A 74 -3.44 19.18 14.73
C HIS A 74 -3.98 19.40 16.15
N ARG A 75 -4.27 18.32 16.88
CA ARG A 75 -4.83 18.35 18.25
C ARG A 75 -4.03 17.44 19.17
N GLY A 76 -3.96 17.80 20.45
CA GLY A 76 -3.33 16.96 21.47
C GLY A 76 -4.12 15.69 21.77
N VAL A 77 -3.57 14.85 22.65
CA VAL A 77 -4.18 13.58 23.09
C VAL A 77 -5.55 13.79 23.76
N PRO A 78 -6.57 12.97 23.46
CA PRO A 78 -6.57 11.84 22.52
C PRO A 78 -6.56 12.29 21.05
N ILE A 79 -5.69 11.67 20.24
CA ILE A 79 -5.52 11.99 18.82
C ILE A 79 -6.48 11.11 18.03
N PRO A 80 -7.57 11.65 17.45
CA PRO A 80 -8.46 10.85 16.62
C PRO A 80 -7.75 10.46 15.32
N TYR A 81 -8.06 9.29 14.79
CA TYR A 81 -7.64 8.87 13.45
C TYR A 81 -8.78 8.13 12.74
N THR A 82 -8.68 8.09 11.41
CA THR A 82 -9.57 7.28 10.57
C THR A 82 -8.71 6.45 9.63
N LEU A 83 -8.88 5.13 9.63
CA LEU A 83 -8.16 4.22 8.74
C LEU A 83 -9.15 3.57 7.78
N THR A 84 -8.93 3.77 6.49
CA THR A 84 -9.69 3.09 5.43
C THR A 84 -8.87 1.92 4.91
N TYR A 85 -9.48 0.73 4.86
CA TYR A 85 -8.78 -0.51 4.53
C TYR A 85 -9.67 -1.44 3.69
N PRO A 86 -9.08 -2.31 2.85
CA PRO A 86 -9.83 -3.23 1.99
C PRO A 86 -10.46 -4.36 2.81
N ALA A 87 -11.24 -5.22 2.16
CA ALA A 87 -11.73 -6.43 2.81
C ALA A 87 -10.55 -7.32 3.23
N LEU A 88 -10.46 -7.64 4.53
CA LEU A 88 -9.39 -8.47 5.07
C LEU A 88 -9.68 -9.96 4.82
N PRO A 89 -8.69 -10.75 4.33
CA PRO A 89 -8.85 -12.19 4.14
C PRO A 89 -9.32 -12.94 5.39
N THR A 90 -10.17 -13.96 5.21
CA THR A 90 -10.59 -14.81 6.33
C THR A 90 -9.45 -15.68 6.81
N GLY A 91 -9.20 -15.70 8.12
CA GLY A 91 -8.17 -16.53 8.75
C GLY A 91 -6.81 -15.86 8.96
N GLY A 92 -6.65 -14.59 8.58
CA GLY A 92 -5.48 -13.79 8.95
C GLY A 92 -5.48 -13.34 10.40
N HIS A 93 -4.31 -12.94 10.90
CA HIS A 93 -4.13 -12.44 12.26
C HIS A 93 -3.80 -10.96 12.21
N TYR A 94 -4.85 -10.13 12.22
CA TYR A 94 -4.72 -8.70 12.03
C TYR A 94 -4.48 -7.97 13.34
N VAL A 95 -3.48 -7.09 13.33
CA VAL A 95 -3.20 -6.17 14.43
C VAL A 95 -3.14 -4.74 13.89
N LEU A 96 -3.47 -3.80 14.75
CA LEU A 96 -3.41 -2.39 14.53
C LEU A 96 -2.16 -1.83 15.21
N ASN A 97 -1.35 -1.12 14.45
CA ASN A 97 -0.16 -0.46 14.92
C ASN A 97 -0.22 1.03 14.62
N ALA A 98 0.56 1.81 15.36
CA ALA A 98 0.77 3.20 15.04
C ALA A 98 2.11 3.72 15.55
N GLU A 99 2.55 4.80 14.92
CA GLU A 99 3.70 5.57 15.33
C GLU A 99 3.43 7.07 15.24
N ILE A 100 4.13 7.85 16.06
CA ILE A 100 4.19 9.30 15.92
C ILE A 100 5.62 9.68 15.57
N THR A 101 5.78 10.37 14.45
CA THR A 101 7.05 10.89 13.98
C THR A 101 7.06 12.41 14.00
N VAL A 102 8.22 13.00 14.30
CA VAL A 102 8.46 14.45 14.29
C VAL A 102 9.78 14.69 13.60
N GLU A 103 9.80 15.50 12.55
CA GLU A 103 11.03 15.82 11.78
C GLU A 103 11.82 14.55 11.36
N GLY A 104 11.10 13.50 10.94
CA GLY A 104 11.70 12.22 10.54
C GLY A 104 12.23 11.38 11.70
N ARG A 105 11.87 11.67 12.96
CA ARG A 105 12.24 10.88 14.14
C ARG A 105 11.01 10.26 14.79
N ARG A 106 11.02 8.95 15.01
CA ARG A 106 9.96 8.23 15.72
C ARG A 106 10.03 8.53 17.21
N LEU A 107 8.99 9.16 17.78
CA LEU A 107 8.91 9.51 19.22
C LEU A 107 8.00 8.57 20.00
N PHE A 108 6.92 8.09 19.37
CA PHE A 108 6.00 7.16 20.00
C PHE A 108 5.69 6.00 19.06
N ALA A 109 5.46 4.82 19.61
CA ALA A 109 5.03 3.65 18.85
C ALA A 109 4.13 2.75 19.69
N THR A 110 3.27 1.98 19.03
CA THR A 110 2.59 0.84 19.65
C THR A 110 3.63 -0.17 20.13
N PRO A 111 3.44 -0.80 21.31
CA PRO A 111 4.31 -1.89 21.77
C PRO A 111 4.33 -3.07 20.79
N ASP A 112 5.34 -3.93 20.91
CA ASP A 112 5.44 -5.16 20.14
C ASP A 112 4.15 -5.99 20.23
N GLY A 113 3.70 -6.52 19.08
CA GLY A 113 2.48 -7.33 18.96
C GLY A 113 1.22 -6.56 18.58
N GLY A 114 1.26 -5.23 18.54
CA GLY A 114 0.14 -4.40 18.09
C GLY A 114 -1.09 -4.47 19.01
N MET A 115 -2.21 -3.90 18.54
CA MET A 115 -3.50 -3.92 19.21
C MET A 115 -4.55 -4.65 18.36
N PRO A 116 -5.46 -5.46 18.93
CA PRO A 116 -6.59 -6.02 18.19
C PRO A 116 -7.46 -4.96 17.48
N LEU A 117 -7.93 -5.25 16.26
CA LEU A 117 -8.75 -4.32 15.45
C LEU A 117 -10.12 -3.99 16.07
N ASP A 118 -10.67 -4.88 16.89
CA ASP A 118 -11.94 -4.69 17.61
C ASP A 118 -11.84 -3.66 18.75
N HIS A 119 -10.61 -3.26 19.11
CA HIS A 119 -10.32 -2.23 20.10
C HIS A 119 -9.50 -1.10 19.47
N PRO A 120 -10.12 -0.14 18.75
CA PRO A 120 -9.42 0.93 18.03
C PRO A 120 -8.93 2.07 18.96
N GLN A 121 -8.46 1.71 20.16
CA GLN A 121 -7.78 2.61 21.08
C GLN A 121 -6.31 2.18 21.17
N LEU A 122 -5.43 3.01 20.62
CA LEU A 122 -4.00 2.75 20.57
C LEU A 122 -3.32 3.47 21.73
N LEU A 123 -2.68 2.71 22.62
CA LEU A 123 -1.83 3.28 23.67
C LEU A 123 -0.36 3.20 23.25
N LEU A 124 0.16 4.32 22.75
CA LEU A 124 1.54 4.45 22.31
C LEU A 124 2.47 4.65 23.50
N ARG A 125 3.70 4.17 23.34
CA ARG A 125 4.79 4.36 24.28
C ARG A 125 5.87 5.21 23.67
N HIS A 126 6.49 6.05 24.49
CA HIS A 126 7.67 6.80 24.06
C HIS A 126 8.80 5.83 23.67
N VAL A 127 9.39 6.06 22.50
CA VAL A 127 10.59 5.38 22.03
C VAL A 127 11.74 6.37 21.96
N ALA A 128 12.97 5.90 22.13
CA ALA A 128 14.14 6.76 21.96
C ALA A 128 14.06 7.35 20.54
N GLY A 129 14.00 8.68 20.41
CA GLY A 129 13.70 9.40 19.17
C GLY A 129 14.53 8.93 17.98
N THR A 130 14.13 7.85 17.31
CA THR A 130 15.00 7.12 16.38
C THR A 130 14.76 7.69 14.99
N PRO A 131 15.81 8.06 14.24
CA PRO A 131 15.63 8.51 12.87
C PRO A 131 14.94 7.43 12.03
N VAL A 132 13.93 7.82 11.26
CA VAL A 132 13.35 6.96 10.23
C VAL A 132 14.38 6.87 9.10
N SER A 133 14.94 5.68 8.89
CA SER A 133 15.91 5.41 7.83
C SER A 133 15.31 5.72 6.46
N ALA A 134 15.99 6.57 5.68
CA ALA A 134 15.62 6.85 4.29
C ALA A 134 15.49 5.53 3.49
N PRO A 135 14.64 5.48 2.43
CA PRO A 135 14.25 4.24 1.77
C PRO A 135 15.35 3.66 0.87
N TYR A 136 16.60 4.09 1.02
CA TYR A 136 17.72 3.58 0.24
C TYR A 136 17.99 2.11 0.54
N GLY A 137 18.45 1.38 -0.48
CA GLY A 137 18.76 -0.04 -0.39
C GLY A 137 18.05 -0.89 -1.44
N ALA A 138 18.25 -2.20 -1.34
CA ALA A 138 17.61 -3.19 -2.20
C ALA A 138 16.39 -3.78 -1.50
N TRP A 139 15.27 -3.79 -2.22
CA TRP A 139 13.95 -4.13 -1.71
C TRP A 139 13.27 -5.13 -2.63
N ARG A 140 12.65 -6.16 -2.05
CA ARG A 140 11.74 -7.06 -2.76
C ARG A 140 10.31 -6.60 -2.53
N ILE A 141 9.52 -6.57 -3.58
CA ILE A 141 8.09 -6.31 -3.48
C ILE A 141 7.45 -7.54 -2.85
N GLN A 142 6.86 -7.38 -1.68
CA GLN A 142 6.06 -8.39 -0.99
C GLN A 142 4.61 -8.35 -1.49
N SER A 143 4.10 -7.16 -1.80
CA SER A 143 2.76 -7.01 -2.38
C SER A 143 2.52 -5.71 -3.14
N VAL A 144 1.59 -5.75 -4.09
CA VAL A 144 1.03 -4.58 -4.78
C VAL A 144 -0.41 -4.87 -5.21
N GLY A 145 -1.39 -4.14 -4.66
CA GLY A 145 -2.81 -4.50 -4.83
C GLY A 145 -3.05 -5.95 -4.37
N ASP A 146 -3.70 -6.74 -5.22
CA ASP A 146 -4.00 -8.15 -4.93
C ASP A 146 -2.81 -9.11 -5.16
N LEU A 147 -1.73 -8.64 -5.79
CA LEU A 147 -0.55 -9.46 -6.01
C LEU A 147 0.25 -9.58 -4.72
N ARG A 148 0.57 -10.83 -4.37
CA ARG A 148 1.45 -11.19 -3.25
C ARG A 148 2.61 -12.02 -3.78
N PHE A 149 3.81 -11.78 -3.26
CA PHE A 149 5.03 -12.45 -3.66
C PHE A 149 5.70 -13.09 -2.47
N ASP A 150 6.21 -14.31 -2.66
CA ASP A 150 7.12 -14.94 -1.71
C ASP A 150 8.42 -14.14 -1.63
N SER A 151 9.05 -14.11 -0.44
CA SER A 151 10.38 -13.52 -0.25
C SER A 151 11.48 -14.41 -0.83
N THR A 152 11.45 -14.62 -2.15
CA THR A 152 12.44 -15.40 -2.90
C THR A 152 13.36 -14.50 -3.69
N ALA A 153 14.50 -15.03 -4.13
CA ALA A 153 15.46 -14.27 -4.93
C ALA A 153 14.87 -13.78 -6.28
N ASP A 154 13.86 -14.47 -6.80
CA ASP A 154 13.21 -14.17 -8.08
C ASP A 154 12.03 -13.20 -7.94
N ALA A 155 11.67 -12.79 -6.72
CA ALA A 155 10.61 -11.82 -6.49
C ALA A 155 10.95 -10.48 -7.17
N PRO A 156 9.93 -9.78 -7.71
CA PRO A 156 10.12 -8.44 -8.24
C PRO A 156 10.65 -7.50 -7.16
N GLY A 157 11.39 -6.47 -7.55
CA GLY A 157 12.14 -5.66 -6.59
C GLY A 157 12.70 -4.37 -7.17
N LEU A 158 13.05 -3.46 -6.26
CA LEU A 158 13.60 -2.14 -6.55
C LEU A 158 14.86 -1.91 -5.71
N THR A 159 15.84 -1.24 -6.29
CA THR A 159 17.01 -0.71 -5.59
C THR A 159 16.99 0.80 -5.69
N LEU A 160 16.89 1.47 -4.55
CA LEU A 160 16.86 2.92 -4.44
C LEU A 160 18.25 3.43 -4.00
N GLN A 161 18.91 4.18 -4.88
CA GLN A 161 20.24 4.73 -4.62
C GLN A 161 20.18 6.16 -4.07
N GLN A 162 21.23 6.55 -3.35
CA GLN A 162 21.32 7.87 -2.70
C GLN A 162 21.43 9.04 -3.69
N ASP A 163 21.85 8.78 -4.92
CA ASP A 163 21.94 9.76 -6.00
C ASP A 163 20.58 10.01 -6.70
N GLY A 164 19.50 9.36 -6.23
CA GLY A 164 18.17 9.44 -6.82
C GLY A 164 17.94 8.48 -7.98
N THR A 165 18.85 7.53 -8.23
CA THR A 165 18.68 6.51 -9.27
C THR A 165 17.91 5.30 -8.73
N VAL A 166 17.00 4.75 -9.53
CA VAL A 166 16.28 3.50 -9.22
C VAL A 166 16.51 2.45 -10.31
N TYR A 167 16.80 1.24 -9.87
CA TYR A 167 16.88 0.05 -10.72
C TYR A 167 15.94 -1.02 -10.18
N GLY A 168 15.49 -1.94 -11.02
CA GLY A 168 14.65 -3.03 -10.53
C GLY A 168 14.23 -4.04 -11.58
N THR A 169 13.29 -4.87 -11.19
CA THR A 169 12.61 -5.84 -12.05
C THR A 169 11.17 -5.98 -11.60
N ASP A 170 10.26 -6.04 -12.56
CA ASP A 170 8.85 -6.36 -12.32
C ASP A 170 8.57 -7.87 -12.43
N GLY A 171 9.62 -8.68 -12.59
CA GLY A 171 9.57 -10.13 -12.80
C GLY A 171 9.67 -10.54 -14.28
N CYS A 172 9.29 -9.66 -15.20
CA CYS A 172 9.45 -9.89 -16.64
C CYS A 172 10.53 -8.97 -17.23
N ASN A 173 10.41 -7.67 -16.98
CA ASN A 173 11.23 -6.61 -17.54
C ASN A 173 12.15 -5.98 -16.48
N ARG A 174 13.30 -5.48 -16.95
CA ARG A 174 14.20 -4.66 -16.12
C ARG A 174 13.67 -3.23 -16.11
N LEU A 175 13.65 -2.62 -14.93
CA LEU A 175 13.25 -1.25 -14.66
C LEU A 175 14.50 -0.40 -14.41
N MET A 176 14.56 0.79 -15.01
CA MET A 176 15.58 1.79 -14.71
C MET A 176 14.98 3.20 -14.77
N GLY A 177 15.35 4.07 -13.84
CA GLY A 177 14.81 5.42 -13.80
C GLY A 177 15.40 6.23 -12.66
N HIS A 178 14.69 7.28 -12.30
CA HIS A 178 15.06 8.18 -11.21
C HIS A 178 13.88 8.43 -10.29
N PHE A 179 14.16 8.88 -9.07
CA PHE A 179 13.14 9.31 -8.11
C PHE A 179 13.59 10.59 -7.41
N ARG A 180 12.61 11.33 -6.87
CA ARG A 180 12.85 12.46 -5.97
C ARG A 180 12.35 12.09 -4.58
N LEU A 181 13.16 12.44 -3.59
CA LEU A 181 12.90 12.19 -2.18
C LEU A 181 13.02 13.50 -1.40
N GLU A 182 11.93 13.93 -0.77
CA GLU A 182 11.88 15.12 0.07
C GLU A 182 11.12 14.78 1.36
N GLY A 183 11.86 14.49 2.43
CA GLY A 183 11.28 13.95 3.67
C GLY A 183 10.55 12.63 3.40
N GLN A 184 9.23 12.61 3.63
CA GLN A 184 8.37 11.46 3.39
C GLN A 184 7.64 11.50 2.04
N THR A 185 7.89 12.52 1.22
CA THR A 185 7.45 12.54 -0.18
C THR A 185 8.45 11.77 -1.03
N LEU A 186 7.95 10.79 -1.78
CA LEU A 186 8.71 10.05 -2.79
C LEU A 186 7.91 10.06 -4.07
N ARG A 187 8.55 10.46 -5.17
CA ARG A 187 7.96 10.42 -6.51
C ARG A 187 8.93 9.79 -7.48
N PHE A 188 8.46 8.76 -8.18
CA PHE A 188 9.21 8.21 -9.30
C PHE A 188 9.08 9.11 -10.53
N LEU A 189 10.17 9.24 -11.26
CA LEU A 189 10.19 9.81 -12.60
C LEU A 189 9.93 8.69 -13.62
N PRO A 190 9.68 9.01 -14.90
CA PRO A 190 9.40 8.00 -15.91
C PRO A 190 10.48 6.91 -15.95
N PHE A 191 10.04 5.65 -15.91
CA PHE A 191 10.91 4.49 -16.04
C PHE A 191 11.19 4.17 -17.51
N ALA A 192 12.42 3.79 -17.81
CA ALA A 192 12.76 3.01 -18.98
C ALA A 192 12.66 1.51 -18.64
N MET A 193 12.05 0.75 -19.55
CA MET A 193 11.78 -0.68 -19.34
C MET A 193 12.16 -1.46 -20.59
N THR A 194 12.64 -2.70 -20.40
CA THR A 194 12.74 -3.64 -21.52
C THR A 194 11.34 -4.07 -22.00
N ARG A 195 11.24 -4.68 -23.18
CA ARG A 195 9.99 -5.26 -23.70
C ARG A 195 10.17 -6.74 -24.03
N LYS A 196 10.32 -7.56 -23.00
CA LYS A 196 10.40 -9.02 -23.13
C LYS A 196 8.99 -9.61 -23.22
N ALA A 197 8.85 -10.66 -24.02
CA ALA A 197 7.65 -11.50 -23.99
C ALA A 197 7.84 -12.56 -22.90
N CYS A 198 7.03 -12.49 -21.85
CA CYS A 198 7.00 -13.47 -20.77
C CYS A 198 5.70 -14.28 -20.79
N LEU A 199 5.56 -15.23 -19.88
CA LEU A 199 4.28 -15.93 -19.69
C LEU A 199 3.16 -14.93 -19.33
N PRO A 200 1.90 -15.19 -19.71
CA PRO A 200 0.79 -14.26 -19.51
C PRO A 200 0.63 -13.76 -18.07
N ALA A 201 0.88 -14.62 -17.07
CA ALA A 201 0.82 -14.26 -15.65
C ALA A 201 1.87 -13.19 -15.29
N LEU A 202 3.12 -13.36 -15.74
CA LEU A 202 4.20 -12.38 -15.50
C LEU A 202 3.94 -11.06 -16.23
N MET A 203 3.29 -11.09 -17.40
CA MET A 203 2.90 -9.87 -18.10
C MET A 203 1.74 -9.14 -17.40
N ALA A 204 0.84 -9.85 -16.73
CA ALA A 204 -0.21 -9.22 -15.92
C ALA A 204 0.39 -8.53 -14.69
N GLN A 205 1.33 -9.22 -14.02
CA GLN A 205 2.13 -8.66 -12.93
C GLN A 205 2.91 -7.41 -13.36
N GLU A 206 3.63 -7.48 -14.47
CA GLU A 206 4.38 -6.35 -15.05
C GLU A 206 3.49 -5.11 -15.21
N ARG A 207 2.30 -5.26 -15.78
CA ARG A 207 1.35 -4.15 -15.95
C ARG A 207 0.90 -3.55 -14.62
N GLN A 208 0.65 -4.38 -13.61
CA GLN A 208 0.17 -3.90 -12.31
C GLN A 208 1.27 -3.17 -11.54
N ILE A 209 2.49 -3.69 -11.52
CA ILE A 209 3.65 -2.99 -10.93
C ILE A 209 3.92 -1.69 -11.69
N GLY A 210 3.98 -1.74 -13.02
CA GLY A 210 4.24 -0.56 -13.86
C GLY A 210 3.16 0.52 -13.75
N ALA A 211 1.90 0.15 -13.50
CA ALA A 211 0.81 1.09 -13.26
C ALA A 211 0.86 1.73 -11.86
N PHE A 212 1.39 1.03 -10.86
CA PHE A 212 1.48 1.53 -9.49
C PHE A 212 2.64 2.51 -9.29
N LEU A 213 3.82 2.25 -9.85
CA LEU A 213 5.00 3.08 -9.58
C LEU A 213 4.81 4.58 -9.88
N PRO A 214 4.14 5.00 -10.98
CA PRO A 214 3.90 6.41 -11.27
C PRO A 214 2.94 7.11 -10.29
N THR A 215 2.11 6.36 -9.55
CA THR A 215 1.12 6.93 -8.64
C THR A 215 1.67 7.13 -7.23
N VAL A 216 2.90 6.68 -6.96
CA VAL A 216 3.55 6.84 -5.66
C VAL A 216 3.77 8.32 -5.33
N THR A 217 3.30 8.73 -4.15
CA THR A 217 3.38 10.10 -3.67
C THR A 217 4.12 10.23 -2.35
N SER A 218 4.10 9.18 -1.52
CA SER A 218 4.79 9.17 -0.24
C SER A 218 5.28 7.77 0.11
N TRP A 219 6.09 7.69 1.16
CA TRP A 219 6.60 6.45 1.70
C TRP A 219 6.60 6.49 3.23
N SER A 220 6.56 5.32 3.84
CA SER A 220 6.78 5.10 5.25
C SER A 220 7.64 3.85 5.45
N ARG A 221 8.16 3.68 6.66
CA ARG A 221 9.00 2.54 6.99
C ARG A 221 8.71 2.12 8.41
N ASP A 222 8.43 0.83 8.60
CA ASP A 222 8.41 0.27 9.95
C ASP A 222 9.78 -0.29 10.31
N GLY A 223 10.55 0.52 11.05
CA GLY A 223 11.91 0.17 11.45
C GLY A 223 12.77 -0.23 10.26
N GLU A 224 13.30 -1.46 10.28
CA GLU A 224 14.08 -2.03 9.18
C GLU A 224 13.33 -3.18 8.47
N LYS A 225 12.05 -3.41 8.79
CA LYS A 225 11.29 -4.59 8.32
C LYS A 225 10.59 -4.35 7.00
N HIS A 226 9.89 -3.22 6.87
CA HIS A 226 9.06 -2.92 5.72
C HIS A 226 9.30 -1.51 5.20
N LEU A 227 9.41 -1.38 3.89
CA LEU A 227 9.20 -0.13 3.17
C LEU A 227 7.80 -0.16 2.57
N VAL A 228 6.99 0.85 2.84
CA VAL A 228 5.63 0.98 2.32
C VAL A 228 5.58 2.18 1.40
N LEU A 229 5.15 1.98 0.15
CA LEU A 229 4.96 3.02 -0.84
C LEU A 229 3.47 3.32 -0.98
N HIS A 230 3.11 4.59 -0.79
CA HIS A 230 1.73 5.06 -0.79
C HIS A 230 1.40 5.71 -2.13
N SER A 231 0.28 5.30 -2.67
CA SER A 231 -0.27 5.79 -3.93
C SER A 231 -1.25 6.92 -3.69
N GLY A 232 -1.28 7.90 -4.60
CA GLY A 232 -2.33 8.92 -4.63
C GLY A 232 -3.67 8.42 -5.20
N ASP A 233 -3.65 7.31 -5.94
CA ASP A 233 -4.76 6.88 -6.82
C ASP A 233 -5.28 5.45 -6.53
N SER A 234 -4.58 4.66 -5.70
CA SER A 234 -4.95 3.26 -5.40
C SER A 234 -5.33 3.05 -3.94
N SER A 235 -6.24 2.11 -3.69
CA SER A 235 -6.82 1.82 -2.37
C SER A 235 -5.86 1.11 -1.40
N GLY A 236 -4.75 0.55 -1.88
CA GLY A 236 -3.77 -0.16 -1.05
C GLY A 236 -2.32 0.23 -1.39
N PRO A 237 -1.39 0.03 -0.44
CA PRO A 237 0.01 0.34 -0.63
C PRO A 237 0.77 -0.76 -1.39
N MET A 238 1.96 -0.44 -1.87
CA MET A 238 2.97 -1.44 -2.25
C MET A 238 3.88 -1.65 -1.05
N VAL A 239 4.00 -2.90 -0.61
CA VAL A 239 4.81 -3.29 0.56
C VAL A 239 6.06 -3.98 0.06
N LEU A 240 7.20 -3.57 0.58
CA LEU A 240 8.50 -4.13 0.25
C LEU A 240 9.25 -4.57 1.51
N VAL A 241 10.02 -5.64 1.38
CA VAL A 241 10.91 -6.19 2.41
C VAL A 241 12.38 -6.05 1.96
N PRO A 242 13.35 -5.90 2.88
CA PRO A 242 14.76 -5.84 2.52
C PRO A 242 15.21 -7.09 1.77
N GLN A 243 16.05 -6.91 0.75
CA GLN A 243 16.57 -8.03 -0.03
C GLN A 243 17.52 -8.95 0.78
N ASP A 244 18.11 -8.44 1.85
CA ASP A 244 19.04 -9.20 2.71
C ASP A 244 18.37 -9.72 3.98
N ALA A 245 17.04 -9.59 4.12
CA ALA A 245 16.30 -10.18 5.24
C ALA A 245 16.19 -11.70 5.03
N GLN A 246 17.13 -12.45 5.60
CA GLN A 246 17.04 -13.90 5.85
C GLN A 246 17.05 -14.16 7.35
#